data_AF-A0A8S2Z9Y0-F1
#
_entry.id   AF-A0A8S2Z9Y0-F1
#
_cell.length_a   1.000
_cell.length_b   1.000
_cell.length_c   1.000
_cell.angle_alpha   90.00
_cell.angle_beta   90.00
_cell.angle_gamma   90.00
#
_symmetry.space_group_name_H-M   'P 1'
#
loop_
_entity.id
_entity.type
_entity.pdbx_description
1 polymer ?
#
loop_
_entity_poly.entity_id
_entity_poly.type
_entity_poly.pdbx_seq_one_letter_code
_entity_poly.pdbx_strand_id
1 'polypeptide(L)'
;MDETVTQLSNLTPFRQLSYLAFKHCHIDIILLESLLLLVPSIERLQLIRSIDLHTFIAHLHQWVNFVETKLLSLTQFEFFLTDDQHDFNFMVDTESLIGPFRTSFWTEKKSWFAVCDYIVSPRTVILYTPLIFDPEFEYVYESKEIRRSTSVPSINNPTKMDGVRKLRLDLTNVMALATSSQGGLPHNIRFPQLDQLTIRIGDEWPLGSLRFLSSLVDLSKLIKLSLQI
;
A
#
# COMPACT_ATOMS: atom_id res chain seq x y z
N MET A 1 21.75 -15.97 -22.95
CA MET A 1 20.67 -16.87 -22.50
C MET A 1 21.36 -17.99 -21.76
N ASP A 2 21.06 -18.15 -20.48
CA ASP A 2 21.95 -18.81 -19.52
C ASP A 2 21.67 -20.32 -19.40
N GLU A 3 22.70 -21.12 -19.12
CA GLU A 3 22.60 -22.59 -19.09
C GLU A 3 21.65 -23.10 -17.99
N THR A 4 21.51 -22.31 -16.92
CA THR A 4 20.59 -22.51 -15.79
C THR A 4 19.13 -22.66 -16.22
N VAL A 5 18.68 -21.85 -17.19
CA VAL A 5 17.29 -21.86 -17.69
C VAL A 5 16.97 -23.18 -18.41
N THR A 6 17.95 -23.74 -19.11
CA THR A 6 17.83 -24.98 -19.90
C THR A 6 17.70 -26.24 -19.03
N GLN A 7 18.05 -26.17 -17.74
CA GLN A 7 17.91 -27.32 -16.83
C GLN A 7 16.51 -27.39 -16.19
N LEU A 8 15.90 -26.24 -15.90
CA LEU A 8 14.58 -26.15 -15.25
C LEU A 8 13.45 -26.76 -16.10
N SER A 9 13.54 -26.68 -17.43
CA SER A 9 12.54 -27.22 -18.37
C SER A 9 12.37 -28.74 -18.34
N ASN A 10 13.28 -29.48 -17.70
CA ASN A 10 13.21 -30.94 -17.55
C ASN A 10 12.54 -31.39 -16.22
N LEU A 11 12.18 -30.46 -15.34
CA LEU A 11 11.54 -30.78 -14.06
C LEU A 11 10.04 -31.04 -14.22
N THR A 12 9.50 -31.96 -13.42
CA THR A 12 8.06 -32.26 -13.41
C THR A 12 7.28 -31.15 -12.68
N PRO A 13 6.23 -30.56 -13.27
CA PRO A 13 5.50 -29.45 -12.64
C PRO A 13 4.78 -29.85 -11.35
N PHE A 14 4.94 -29.03 -10.30
CA PHE A 14 4.34 -29.19 -8.98
C PHE A 14 2.88 -28.70 -8.96
N ARG A 15 2.00 -29.43 -9.66
CA ARG A 15 0.57 -29.10 -9.85
C ARG A 15 -0.27 -28.99 -8.58
N GLN A 16 0.27 -29.40 -7.43
CA GLN A 16 -0.34 -29.31 -6.11
C GLN A 16 -0.08 -27.97 -5.40
N LEU A 17 0.78 -27.11 -5.93
CA LEU A 17 1.13 -25.83 -5.30
C LEU A 17 0.19 -24.72 -5.81
N SER A 18 -0.65 -24.21 -4.90
CA SER A 18 -1.58 -23.10 -5.15
C SER A 18 -1.10 -21.76 -4.59
N TYR A 19 -0.15 -21.73 -3.63
CA TYR A 19 0.37 -20.51 -3.03
C TYR A 19 1.90 -20.51 -2.99
N LEU A 20 2.52 -19.44 -3.52
CA LEU A 20 3.96 -19.17 -3.41
C LEU A 20 4.19 -17.76 -2.86
N ALA A 21 5.19 -17.61 -2.00
CA ALA A 21 5.54 -16.32 -1.41
C ALA A 21 7.06 -16.12 -1.32
N PHE A 22 7.54 -15.02 -1.90
CA PHE A 22 8.91 -14.54 -1.77
C PHE A 22 8.89 -13.33 -0.82
N LYS A 23 9.68 -13.36 0.26
CA LYS A 23 9.68 -12.32 1.29
C LYS A 23 11.11 -11.97 1.70
N HIS A 24 11.50 -10.72 1.50
CA HIS A 24 12.82 -10.17 1.85
C HIS A 24 13.99 -10.94 1.20
N CYS A 25 13.77 -11.47 -0.01
CA CYS A 25 14.75 -12.26 -0.75
C CYS A 25 14.82 -11.78 -2.20
N HIS A 26 15.98 -11.23 -2.60
CA HIS A 26 16.16 -10.71 -3.96
C HIS A 26 16.09 -11.84 -5.00
N ILE A 27 15.08 -11.79 -5.87
CA ILE A 27 14.88 -12.70 -6.99
C ILE A 27 14.82 -11.90 -8.29
N ASP A 28 15.61 -12.31 -9.28
CA ASP A 28 15.52 -11.78 -10.65
C ASP A 28 14.19 -12.20 -11.30
N ILE A 29 13.62 -11.36 -12.16
CA ILE A 29 12.29 -11.63 -12.74
C ILE A 29 12.31 -12.80 -13.75
N ILE A 30 13.42 -13.02 -14.47
CA ILE A 30 13.57 -14.17 -15.38
C ILE A 30 13.67 -15.47 -14.58
N LEU A 31 14.35 -15.44 -13.43
CA LEU A 31 14.37 -16.56 -12.49
C LEU A 31 12.98 -16.81 -11.87
N LEU A 32 12.24 -15.76 -11.52
CA LEU A 32 10.87 -15.87 -11.01
C LEU A 32 9.93 -16.50 -12.06
N GLU A 33 9.94 -16.03 -13.31
CA GLU A 33 9.18 -16.65 -14.41
C GLU A 33 9.58 -18.13 -14.59
N SER A 34 10.87 -18.43 -14.56
CA SER A 34 11.39 -19.80 -14.71
C SER A 34 10.93 -20.74 -13.59
N LEU A 35 10.83 -20.25 -12.34
CA LEU A 35 10.24 -21.01 -11.24
C LEU A 35 8.73 -21.17 -11.37
N LEU A 36 8.03 -20.13 -11.84
CA LEU A 36 6.58 -20.13 -11.97
C LEU A 36 6.08 -21.06 -13.10
N LEU A 37 6.90 -21.31 -14.13
CA LEU A 37 6.65 -22.37 -15.12
C LEU A 37 6.57 -23.78 -14.51
N LEU A 38 7.18 -24.01 -13.33
CA LEU A 38 7.09 -25.28 -12.60
C LEU A 38 5.82 -25.38 -11.74
N VAL A 39 5.12 -24.28 -11.49
CA VAL A 39 3.89 -24.20 -10.67
C VAL A 39 2.73 -23.56 -11.43
N PRO A 40 2.35 -24.05 -12.63
CA PRO A 40 1.28 -23.45 -13.45
C PRO A 40 -0.12 -23.53 -12.82
N SER A 41 -0.26 -24.30 -11.74
CA SER A 41 -1.44 -24.40 -10.88
C SER A 41 -1.60 -23.24 -9.89
N ILE A 42 -0.62 -22.35 -9.77
CA ILE A 42 -0.58 -21.33 -8.72
C ILE A 42 -1.80 -20.39 -8.79
N GLU A 43 -2.49 -20.25 -7.66
CA GLU A 43 -3.69 -19.43 -7.47
C GLU A 43 -3.37 -18.09 -6.79
N ARG A 44 -2.36 -18.09 -5.90
CA ARG A 44 -1.88 -16.91 -5.18
C ARG A 44 -0.34 -16.79 -5.25
N LEU A 45 0.15 -15.61 -5.62
CA LEU A 45 1.58 -15.27 -5.61
C LEU A 45 1.81 -13.99 -4.80
N GLN A 46 2.77 -14.01 -3.87
CA GLN A 46 3.09 -12.89 -2.99
C GLN A 46 4.57 -12.48 -3.08
N LEU A 47 4.86 -11.20 -3.39
CA LEU A 47 6.22 -10.65 -3.56
C LEU A 47 6.46 -9.47 -2.60
N ILE A 48 7.12 -9.69 -1.45
CA ILE A 48 7.41 -8.66 -0.45
C ILE A 48 8.90 -8.33 -0.44
N ARG A 49 9.31 -7.15 -0.92
CA ARG A 49 10.73 -6.73 -1.01
C ARG A 49 11.62 -7.81 -1.64
N SER A 50 11.12 -8.37 -2.74
CA SER A 50 11.77 -9.51 -3.43
C SER A 50 12.26 -9.16 -4.83
N ILE A 51 11.72 -8.10 -5.44
CA ILE A 51 12.23 -7.53 -6.70
C ILE A 51 12.41 -6.03 -6.44
N ASP A 52 13.43 -5.43 -7.05
CA ASP A 52 13.56 -3.97 -7.14
C ASP A 52 12.37 -3.35 -7.90
N LEU A 53 11.93 -2.17 -7.47
CA LEU A 53 10.79 -1.46 -8.02
C LEU A 53 11.02 -1.10 -9.50
N HIS A 54 12.18 -0.54 -9.84
CA HIS A 54 12.50 -0.14 -11.22
C HIS A 54 12.62 -1.35 -12.14
N THR A 55 13.25 -2.42 -11.68
CA THR A 55 13.38 -3.70 -12.39
C THR A 55 12.02 -4.33 -12.66
N PHE A 56 11.08 -4.29 -11.71
CA PHE A 56 9.72 -4.79 -11.92
C PHE A 56 8.93 -3.94 -12.91
N ILE A 57 9.01 -2.60 -12.81
CA ILE A 57 8.39 -1.67 -13.78
C ILE A 57 8.91 -1.90 -15.20
N ALA A 58 10.22 -2.02 -15.38
CA ALA A 58 10.85 -2.19 -16.69
C ALA A 58 10.39 -3.47 -17.42
N HIS A 59 10.06 -4.52 -16.66
CA HIS A 59 9.61 -5.81 -17.20
C HIS A 59 8.09 -6.01 -17.11
N LEU A 60 7.32 -5.03 -16.63
CA LEU A 60 5.89 -5.21 -16.30
C LEU A 60 5.05 -5.70 -17.49
N HIS A 61 5.34 -5.25 -18.71
CA HIS A 61 4.65 -5.73 -19.92
C HIS A 61 4.94 -7.22 -20.21
N GLN A 62 6.18 -7.67 -19.98
CA GLN A 62 6.55 -9.07 -20.14
C GLN A 62 5.85 -9.92 -19.07
N TRP A 63 5.86 -9.46 -17.82
CA TRP A 63 5.17 -10.06 -16.68
C TRP A 63 3.66 -10.23 -16.92
N VAL A 64 2.97 -9.20 -17.44
CA VAL A 64 1.55 -9.27 -17.80
C VAL A 64 1.31 -10.38 -18.82
N ASN A 65 2.06 -10.40 -19.93
CA ASN A 65 1.94 -11.42 -20.97
C ASN A 65 2.29 -12.84 -20.45
N PHE A 66 3.27 -12.96 -19.54
CA PHE A 66 3.61 -14.21 -18.86
C PHE A 66 2.45 -14.71 -18.00
N VAL A 67 1.87 -13.85 -17.15
CA VAL A 67 0.70 -14.19 -16.33
C VAL A 67 -0.51 -14.56 -17.21
N GLU A 68 -0.77 -13.83 -18.29
CA GLU A 68 -1.89 -14.10 -19.20
C GLU A 68 -1.75 -15.42 -19.97
N THR A 69 -0.53 -15.88 -20.26
CA THR A 69 -0.29 -17.06 -21.11
C THR A 69 0.20 -18.30 -20.38
N LYS A 70 0.70 -18.17 -19.15
CA LYS A 70 1.28 -19.27 -18.34
C LYS A 70 0.57 -19.49 -17.01
N LEU A 71 0.13 -18.42 -16.33
CA LEU A 71 -0.45 -18.49 -14.98
C LEU A 71 -1.96 -18.22 -15.00
N LEU A 72 -2.68 -19.05 -15.75
CA LEU A 72 -4.13 -18.94 -15.94
C LEU A 72 -4.89 -19.05 -14.62
N SER A 73 -4.42 -19.89 -13.68
CA SER A 73 -5.00 -20.10 -12.36
C SER A 73 -4.76 -18.93 -11.38
N LEU A 74 -3.83 -18.01 -11.68
CA LEU A 74 -3.42 -16.97 -10.74
C LEU A 74 -4.55 -15.95 -10.57
N THR A 75 -5.29 -16.04 -9.46
CA THR A 75 -6.41 -15.15 -9.11
C THR A 75 -6.00 -14.05 -8.15
N GLN A 76 -4.97 -14.28 -7.34
CA GLN A 76 -4.44 -13.34 -6.37
C GLN A 76 -2.96 -13.08 -6.64
N PHE A 77 -2.64 -11.91 -7.20
CA PHE A 77 -1.27 -11.41 -7.21
C PHE A 77 -1.14 -10.30 -6.18
N GLU A 78 -0.11 -10.40 -5.36
CA GLU A 78 0.14 -9.54 -4.23
C GLU A 78 1.61 -9.10 -4.28
N PHE A 79 1.88 -7.80 -4.18
CA PHE A 79 3.25 -7.29 -4.09
C PHE A 79 3.38 -6.08 -3.16
N PHE A 80 4.61 -5.88 -2.66
CA PHE A 80 5.08 -4.70 -1.96
C PHE A 80 6.55 -4.49 -2.35
N LEU A 81 6.79 -3.45 -3.13
CA LEU A 81 8.08 -3.08 -3.69
C LEU A 81 8.47 -1.71 -3.14
N THR A 82 9.76 -1.53 -2.83
CA THR A 82 10.29 -0.26 -2.34
C THR A 82 11.52 0.12 -3.16
N ASP A 83 11.61 1.38 -3.56
CA ASP A 83 12.87 1.99 -3.93
C ASP A 83 13.32 2.93 -2.83
N ASP A 84 14.51 2.66 -2.30
CA ASP A 84 15.16 3.40 -1.22
C ASP A 84 16.34 4.24 -1.73
N GLN A 85 16.59 4.32 -3.05
CA GLN A 85 17.73 5.06 -3.61
C GLN A 85 17.61 6.58 -3.40
N HIS A 86 18.60 7.15 -2.73
CA HIS A 86 18.54 8.53 -2.21
C HIS A 86 18.74 9.64 -3.27
N ASP A 87 19.12 9.28 -4.50
CA ASP A 87 19.52 10.22 -5.58
C ASP A 87 18.36 10.81 -6.39
N PHE A 88 17.11 10.74 -5.89
CA PHE A 88 15.99 11.53 -6.39
C PHE A 88 16.18 13.04 -6.13
N ASN A 89 17.05 13.66 -6.94
CA ASN A 89 17.14 15.11 -7.13
C ASN A 89 16.02 15.67 -8.04
N PHE A 90 15.24 14.78 -8.67
CA PHE A 90 14.01 15.11 -9.37
C PHE A 90 12.81 14.66 -8.53
N MET A 91 11.69 15.38 -8.64
CA MET A 91 10.41 14.89 -8.11
C MET A 91 10.08 13.56 -8.79
N VAL A 92 9.85 12.52 -7.99
CA VAL A 92 9.31 11.26 -8.50
C VAL A 92 7.92 11.53 -9.03
N ASP A 93 7.74 11.39 -10.34
CA ASP A 93 6.40 11.35 -10.91
C ASP A 93 5.76 10.00 -10.56
N THR A 94 5.03 9.98 -9.44
CA THR A 94 4.27 8.80 -8.99
C THR A 94 3.22 8.36 -10.01
N GLU A 95 2.74 9.26 -10.88
CA GLU A 95 1.80 8.92 -11.96
C GLU A 95 2.48 8.06 -13.03
N SER A 96 3.74 8.35 -13.39
CA SER A 96 4.54 7.51 -14.30
C SER A 96 4.75 6.08 -13.80
N LEU A 97 4.83 5.89 -12.48
CA LEU A 97 5.02 4.57 -11.85
C LEU A 97 3.71 3.78 -11.71
N ILE A 98 2.59 4.45 -11.45
CA ILE A 98 1.28 3.80 -11.25
C ILE A 98 0.47 3.64 -12.54
N GLY A 99 0.68 4.51 -13.54
CA GLY A 99 0.00 4.47 -14.83
C GLY A 99 0.01 3.10 -15.53
N PRO A 100 1.14 2.37 -15.55
CA PRO A 100 1.21 1.00 -16.10
C PRO A 100 0.27 -0.03 -15.44
N PHE A 101 -0.23 0.24 -14.23
CA PHE A 101 -1.20 -0.61 -13.50
C PHE A 101 -2.66 -0.20 -13.71
N ARG A 102 -2.93 0.81 -14.56
CA ARG A 102 -4.30 1.28 -14.87
C ARG A 102 -4.87 0.68 -16.16
N THR A 103 -4.21 -0.32 -16.76
CA THR A 103 -4.72 -1.04 -17.93
C THR A 103 -5.82 -2.02 -17.54
N SER A 104 -6.71 -2.36 -18.48
CA SER A 104 -7.83 -3.29 -18.26
C SER A 104 -7.40 -4.69 -17.81
N PHE A 105 -6.16 -5.12 -18.05
CA PHE A 105 -5.62 -6.33 -17.44
C PHE A 105 -5.67 -6.26 -15.90
N TRP A 106 -5.17 -5.16 -15.33
CA TRP A 106 -5.10 -4.96 -13.89
C TRP A 106 -6.47 -4.65 -13.29
N THR A 107 -7.20 -3.69 -13.86
CA THR A 107 -8.45 -3.18 -13.28
C THR A 107 -9.65 -4.10 -13.52
N GLU A 108 -9.85 -4.56 -14.76
CA GLU A 108 -11.05 -5.29 -15.19
C GLU A 108 -10.85 -6.82 -15.19
N LYS A 109 -9.77 -7.31 -15.80
CA LYS A 109 -9.54 -8.74 -16.03
C LYS A 109 -9.10 -9.49 -14.76
N LYS A 110 -8.29 -8.85 -13.93
CA LYS A 110 -7.76 -9.42 -12.67
C LYS A 110 -8.28 -8.72 -11.41
N SER A 111 -8.73 -7.46 -11.51
CA SER A 111 -9.05 -6.60 -10.37
C SER A 111 -7.93 -6.52 -9.31
N TRP A 112 -6.68 -6.49 -9.79
CA TRP A 112 -5.48 -6.30 -8.99
C TRP A 112 -5.12 -4.82 -8.95
N PHE A 113 -5.62 -4.12 -7.93
CA PHE A 113 -5.30 -2.71 -7.72
C PHE A 113 -3.88 -2.55 -7.17
N ALA A 114 -3.14 -1.60 -7.74
CA ALA A 114 -1.88 -1.12 -7.20
C ALA A 114 -2.05 0.28 -6.59
N VAL A 115 -1.18 0.64 -5.66
CA VAL A 115 -1.05 1.97 -5.04
C VAL A 115 0.42 2.36 -5.06
N CYS A 116 0.70 3.65 -5.28
CA CYS A 116 2.04 4.23 -5.28
C CYS A 116 2.06 5.37 -4.25
N ASP A 117 2.88 5.21 -3.20
CA ASP A 117 3.08 6.19 -2.13
C ASP A 117 4.52 6.72 -2.16
N TYR A 118 4.71 8.02 -1.92
CA TYR A 118 6.04 8.62 -1.73
C TYR A 118 6.24 9.11 -0.30
N ILE A 119 7.21 8.52 0.41
CA ILE A 119 7.53 8.87 1.79
C ILE A 119 8.68 9.88 1.79
N VAL A 120 8.34 11.18 1.83
CA VAL A 120 9.24 12.35 1.77
C VAL A 120 10.48 12.27 2.68
N SER A 121 10.40 11.56 3.80
CA SER A 121 11.55 11.17 4.63
C SER A 121 11.34 9.72 5.09
N PRO A 122 12.12 8.75 4.61
CA PRO A 122 13.51 8.88 4.13
C PRO A 122 13.70 9.09 2.61
N ARG A 123 12.67 9.50 1.85
CA ARG A 123 12.59 9.56 0.36
C ARG A 123 12.35 8.21 -0.33
N THR A 124 11.76 7.24 0.36
CA THR A 124 11.37 5.96 -0.23
C THR A 124 10.14 6.12 -1.13
N VAL A 125 10.16 5.49 -2.31
CA VAL A 125 8.95 5.21 -3.11
C VAL A 125 8.44 3.82 -2.76
N ILE A 126 7.14 3.67 -2.53
CA ILE A 126 6.51 2.37 -2.26
C ILE A 126 5.45 2.11 -3.33
N LEU A 127 5.52 0.94 -3.97
CA LEU A 127 4.56 0.47 -4.95
C LEU A 127 4.00 -0.89 -4.51
N TYR A 128 2.70 -0.97 -4.26
CA TYR A 128 2.12 -2.13 -3.58
C TYR A 128 0.69 -2.46 -4.02
N THR A 129 0.29 -3.73 -3.92
CA THR A 129 -1.13 -4.11 -3.87
C THR A 129 -1.64 -3.90 -2.45
N PRO A 130 -2.82 -3.29 -2.23
CA PRO A 130 -3.32 -3.04 -0.88
C PRO A 130 -3.42 -4.30 0.00
N LEU A 131 -3.58 -5.50 -0.59
CA LEU A 131 -3.59 -6.79 0.12
C LEU A 131 -2.30 -7.13 0.90
N ILE A 132 -1.16 -6.47 0.61
CA ILE A 132 0.07 -6.65 1.40
C ILE A 132 0.27 -5.53 2.42
N PHE A 133 0.07 -4.27 2.03
CA PHE A 133 0.55 -3.16 2.85
C PHE A 133 -0.43 -2.81 3.95
N ASP A 134 -0.18 -3.39 5.13
CA ASP A 134 -0.83 -2.97 6.35
C ASP A 134 0.07 -3.07 7.60
N PRO A 135 0.03 -2.04 8.47
CA PRO A 135 -0.04 -2.35 9.92
C PRO A 135 -1.16 -1.70 10.84
N GLU A 136 -2.38 -1.40 10.38
CA GLU A 136 -3.57 -1.01 11.21
C GLU A 136 -4.97 -1.43 10.66
N PHE A 137 -5.13 -1.86 9.40
CA PHE A 137 -6.42 -1.98 8.70
C PHE A 137 -6.56 -3.26 7.85
N GLU A 138 -7.79 -3.73 7.74
CA GLU A 138 -8.16 -5.08 7.31
C GLU A 138 -8.83 -5.11 5.92
N TYR A 139 -8.73 -6.24 5.20
CA TYR A 139 -9.50 -6.46 3.97
C TYR A 139 -10.90 -6.97 4.28
N VAL A 140 -11.94 -6.16 4.01
CA VAL A 140 -13.33 -6.61 4.18
C VAL A 140 -13.76 -7.36 2.92
N TYR A 141 -13.60 -8.69 2.95
CA TYR A 141 -13.83 -9.59 1.82
C TYR A 141 -15.24 -9.46 1.21
N GLU A 142 -16.26 -9.19 2.04
CA GLU A 142 -17.65 -9.02 1.59
C GLU A 142 -17.90 -7.72 0.80
N SER A 143 -17.08 -6.69 0.97
CA SER A 143 -17.22 -5.39 0.27
C SER A 143 -16.14 -5.13 -0.79
N LYS A 144 -15.06 -5.91 -0.79
CA LYS A 144 -13.86 -5.72 -1.62
C LYS A 144 -13.04 -4.44 -1.35
N GLU A 145 -13.21 -3.77 -0.21
CA GLU A 145 -12.38 -2.61 0.18
C GLU A 145 -11.22 -2.94 1.13
N ILE A 146 -10.09 -2.23 0.93
CA ILE A 146 -8.87 -2.28 1.77
C ILE A 146 -8.47 -0.84 2.11
N ARG A 147 -7.85 -0.63 3.28
CA ARG A 147 -7.46 0.70 3.80
C ARG A 147 -6.11 0.60 4.54
N ARG A 148 -5.40 1.73 4.74
CA ARG A 148 -4.64 2.06 5.98
C ARG A 148 -4.33 3.57 6.07
N SER A 149 -3.26 3.94 6.79
CA SER A 149 -3.07 5.17 7.57
C SER A 149 -1.57 5.40 7.81
N THR A 150 -1.16 6.65 8.06
CA THR A 150 0.25 7.09 8.26
C THR A 150 0.32 8.31 9.20
N SER A 151 1.50 8.78 9.65
CA SER A 151 1.70 10.02 10.49
C SER A 151 2.84 10.88 9.89
N VAL A 152 3.15 12.18 10.12
CA VAL A 152 2.59 13.42 10.75
C VAL A 152 3.71 14.06 11.62
N PRO A 153 3.87 15.40 11.78
CA PRO A 153 4.99 16.04 12.50
C PRO A 153 5.10 15.83 14.03
N SER A 154 6.28 16.17 14.57
CA SER A 154 6.70 15.86 15.95
C SER A 154 6.23 16.86 17.02
N ILE A 155 5.89 16.33 18.21
CA ILE A 155 5.68 17.10 19.45
C ILE A 155 6.35 16.35 20.60
N ASN A 156 7.26 17.00 21.31
CA ASN A 156 7.86 16.46 22.53
C ASN A 156 6.81 16.39 23.65
N ASN A 157 6.39 15.19 24.02
CA ASN A 157 5.35 14.88 25.02
C ASN A 157 4.03 15.67 24.83
N PRO A 158 3.15 15.26 23.89
CA PRO A 158 1.82 15.83 23.79
C PRO A 158 1.01 15.54 25.06
N THR A 159 0.68 16.59 25.82
CA THR A 159 -0.18 16.48 27.01
C THR A 159 -1.52 15.86 26.65
N LYS A 160 -1.81 14.68 27.23
CA LYS A 160 -3.12 14.03 27.10
C LYS A 160 -4.20 14.86 27.77
N MET A 161 -5.37 14.91 27.15
CA MET A 161 -6.51 15.74 27.54
C MET A 161 -7.67 14.85 27.98
N ASP A 162 -7.39 14.00 28.98
CA ASP A 162 -8.26 12.89 29.42
C ASP A 162 -9.66 13.33 29.90
N GLY A 163 -9.83 14.58 30.31
CA GLY A 163 -11.13 15.15 30.71
C GLY A 163 -12.05 15.57 29.54
N VAL A 164 -11.56 15.58 28.29
CA VAL A 164 -12.33 16.11 27.15
C VAL A 164 -13.26 15.03 26.59
N ARG A 165 -14.55 15.13 26.92
CA ARG A 165 -15.62 14.23 26.44
C ARG A 165 -16.29 14.68 25.14
N LYS A 166 -16.11 15.93 24.72
CA LYS A 166 -16.67 16.49 23.48
C LYS A 166 -15.67 17.38 22.75
N LEU A 167 -15.56 17.21 21.43
CA LEU A 167 -14.63 17.96 20.58
C LEU A 167 -15.36 18.44 19.32
N ARG A 168 -15.08 19.68 18.89
CA ARG A 168 -15.50 20.20 17.58
C ARG A 168 -14.25 20.57 16.80
N LEU A 169 -14.15 20.09 15.56
CA LEU A 169 -13.06 20.41 14.63
C LEU A 169 -13.66 21.01 13.36
N ASP A 170 -13.03 22.07 12.86
CA ASP A 170 -13.34 22.65 11.55
C ASP A 170 -12.17 22.29 10.62
N LEU A 171 -12.45 21.47 9.60
CA LEU A 171 -11.45 20.93 8.70
C LEU A 171 -11.24 21.79 7.46
N THR A 172 -12.10 22.79 7.20
CA THR A 172 -12.19 23.52 5.92
C THR A 172 -10.86 24.18 5.51
N ASN A 173 -9.97 24.48 6.46
CA ASN A 173 -8.66 25.09 6.21
C ASN A 173 -7.44 24.15 6.44
N VAL A 174 -7.64 22.85 6.69
CA VAL A 174 -6.57 21.94 7.17
C VAL A 174 -5.47 21.66 6.14
N MET A 175 -5.73 21.87 4.84
CA MET A 175 -4.71 21.67 3.78
C MET A 175 -3.49 22.60 3.91
N ALA A 176 -3.57 23.71 4.66
CA ALA A 176 -2.48 24.67 4.82
C ALA A 176 -1.32 24.21 5.75
N LEU A 177 -1.50 23.16 6.56
CA LEU A 177 -0.54 22.78 7.62
C LEU A 177 0.24 21.49 7.35
N ALA A 178 -0.13 20.72 6.33
CA ALA A 178 0.49 19.40 6.06
C ALA A 178 1.85 19.47 5.34
N THR A 179 2.29 20.65 4.89
CA THR A 179 3.42 20.84 3.97
C THR A 179 4.76 21.12 4.64
N SER A 180 4.79 21.39 5.95
CA SER A 180 5.84 22.22 6.56
C SER A 180 6.66 21.59 7.68
N SER A 181 6.47 20.31 8.02
CA SER A 181 7.13 19.73 9.21
C SER A 181 7.39 18.21 9.13
N GLN A 182 8.63 17.83 9.47
CA GLN A 182 9.17 16.48 9.40
C GLN A 182 9.12 15.77 10.77
N GLY A 183 9.04 14.44 10.75
CA GLY A 183 9.22 13.55 11.93
C GLY A 183 7.92 13.04 12.54
N GLY A 184 7.67 11.73 12.39
CA GLY A 184 6.40 11.05 12.72
C GLY A 184 5.80 11.35 14.10
N LEU A 185 4.47 11.54 14.16
CA LEU A 185 3.72 11.56 15.41
C LEU A 185 3.81 10.17 16.02
N PRO A 186 4.27 10.01 17.29
CA PRO A 186 3.91 8.84 18.07
C PRO A 186 2.39 8.69 18.15
N HIS A 187 1.89 7.45 18.28
CA HIS A 187 0.45 7.16 18.47
C HIS A 187 -0.05 7.55 19.88
N ASN A 188 0.17 8.81 20.27
CA ASN A 188 -0.36 9.42 21.49
C ASN A 188 -1.73 10.02 21.20
N ILE A 189 -2.77 9.18 21.28
CA ILE A 189 -4.16 9.62 21.29
C ILE A 189 -4.32 10.76 22.31
N ARG A 190 -4.59 11.96 21.82
CA ARG A 190 -4.63 13.18 22.62
C ARG A 190 -5.90 13.28 23.47
N PHE A 191 -7.01 12.72 22.99
CA PHE A 191 -8.31 12.71 23.64
C PHE A 191 -8.81 11.26 23.85
N PRO A 192 -8.19 10.48 24.74
CA PRO A 192 -8.47 9.03 24.86
C PRO A 192 -9.79 8.68 25.55
N GLN A 193 -10.52 9.68 26.05
CA GLN A 193 -11.87 9.55 26.62
C GLN A 193 -12.93 10.32 25.79
N LEU A 194 -12.68 10.59 24.51
CA LEU A 194 -13.61 11.39 23.72
C LEU A 194 -14.87 10.58 23.35
N ASP A 195 -16.02 10.96 23.91
CA ASP A 195 -17.30 10.32 23.62
C ASP A 195 -18.01 10.93 22.40
N GLN A 196 -17.79 12.23 22.12
CA GLN A 196 -18.51 12.96 21.06
C GLN A 196 -17.56 13.82 20.19
N LEU A 197 -17.65 13.64 18.87
CA LEU A 197 -16.89 14.40 17.88
C LEU A 197 -17.86 15.06 16.89
N THR A 198 -17.73 16.37 16.73
CA THR A 198 -18.41 17.13 15.66
C THR A 198 -17.37 17.65 14.68
N ILE A 199 -17.53 17.33 13.40
CA ILE A 199 -16.61 17.73 12.33
C ILE A 199 -17.36 18.67 11.40
N ARG A 200 -16.81 19.86 11.17
CA ARG A 200 -17.23 20.75 10.08
C ARG A 200 -16.28 20.61 8.90
N ILE A 201 -16.83 20.56 7.70
CA ILE A 201 -16.13 20.29 6.44
C ILE A 201 -16.58 21.35 5.41
N GLY A 202 -15.73 21.66 4.43
CA GLY A 202 -16.13 22.47 3.28
C GLY A 202 -16.84 21.65 2.22
N ASP A 203 -16.89 22.18 0.99
CA ASP A 203 -17.51 21.52 -0.16
C ASP A 203 -16.80 20.19 -0.55
N GLU A 204 -15.52 20.05 -0.16
CA GLU A 204 -14.70 18.84 -0.38
C GLU A 204 -14.11 18.32 0.94
N TRP A 205 -13.89 17.01 1.02
CA TRP A 205 -13.25 16.36 2.18
C TRP A 205 -11.71 16.53 2.12
N PRO A 206 -11.07 17.26 3.06
CA PRO A 206 -9.64 17.57 2.94
C PRO A 206 -8.75 16.33 3.00
N LEU A 207 -7.80 16.21 2.07
CA LEU A 207 -6.85 15.11 2.02
C LEU A 207 -6.05 14.98 3.33
N GLY A 208 -5.80 13.74 3.77
CA GLY A 208 -5.08 13.43 5.01
C GLY A 208 -5.84 13.70 6.32
N SER A 209 -7.02 14.33 6.29
CA SER A 209 -7.74 14.71 7.52
C SER A 209 -8.19 13.51 8.38
N LEU A 210 -8.53 12.35 7.81
CA LEU A 210 -8.81 11.13 8.57
C LEU A 210 -7.60 10.67 9.40
N ARG A 211 -6.38 10.82 8.85
CA ARG A 211 -5.09 10.54 9.50
C ARG A 211 -4.76 11.54 10.60
N PHE A 212 -5.19 12.79 10.44
CA PHE A 212 -5.16 13.79 11.51
C PHE A 212 -6.14 13.44 12.64
N LEU A 213 -7.37 13.04 12.32
CA LEU A 213 -8.40 12.66 13.29
C LEU A 213 -8.00 11.44 14.13
N SER A 214 -7.52 10.35 13.52
CA SER A 214 -7.07 9.14 14.24
C SER A 214 -5.86 9.40 15.14
N SER A 215 -5.00 10.38 14.80
CA SER A 215 -3.89 10.79 15.66
C SER A 215 -4.32 11.55 16.92
N LEU A 216 -5.47 12.22 16.87
CA LEU A 216 -6.02 12.99 17.99
C LEU A 216 -6.98 12.17 18.87
N VAL A 217 -7.80 11.33 18.25
CA VAL A 217 -8.98 10.70 18.84
C VAL A 217 -8.96 9.20 18.60
N ASP A 218 -9.24 8.43 19.65
CA ASP A 218 -9.58 7.02 19.50
C ASP A 218 -11.00 6.89 18.93
N LEU A 219 -11.10 6.79 17.60
CA LEU A 219 -12.37 6.74 16.89
C LEU A 219 -13.22 5.52 17.28
N SER A 220 -12.61 4.46 17.84
CA SER A 220 -13.34 3.28 18.34
C SER A 220 -14.16 3.54 19.60
N LYS A 221 -13.85 4.61 20.34
CA LYS A 221 -14.53 5.00 21.59
C LYS A 221 -15.63 6.05 21.41
N LEU A 222 -15.83 6.56 20.19
CA LEU A 222 -16.84 7.59 19.92
C LEU A 222 -18.27 7.04 20.00
N ILE A 223 -19.02 7.51 20.99
CA ILE A 223 -20.46 7.27 21.15
C ILE A 223 -21.27 8.10 20.14
N LYS A 224 -20.78 9.28 19.74
CA LYS A 224 -21.44 10.14 18.75
C LYS A 224 -20.45 10.86 17.83
N LEU A 225 -20.51 10.52 16.54
CA LEU A 225 -19.99 11.37 15.46
C LEU A 225 -21.11 12.30 14.94
N SER A 226 -20.77 13.48 14.45
CA SER A 226 -21.69 14.38 13.76
C SER A 226 -20.95 15.20 12.72
N LEU A 227 -21.37 15.12 11.46
CA LEU A 227 -20.81 15.92 10.37
C LEU A 227 -21.64 17.18 10.17
N GLN A 228 -20.98 18.27 9.80
CA GLN A 228 -21.59 19.52 9.40
C GLN A 228 -20.95 19.97 8.08
N ILE A 229 -21.81 20.22 7.11
CA ILE A 229 -21.52 20.86 5.84
C ILE A 229 -22.11 22.27 6.00
#